data_AF-W1J3D6-F1
#
_entry.id   AF-W1J3D6-F1
#
_cell.length_a   1.000
_cell.length_b   1.000
_cell.length_c   1.000
_cell.angle_alpha   90.00
_cell.angle_beta   90.00
_cell.angle_gamma   90.00
#
_symmetry.space_group_name_H-M   'P 1'
#
loop_
_entity.id
_entity.type
_entity.pdbx_description
1 polymer ?
#
loop_
_entity_poly.entity_id
_entity_poly.type
_entity_poly.pdbx_seq_one_letter_code
_entity_poly.pdbx_strand_id
1 'polypeptide(L)'
;MNYLDDSSINSKISEFSFQNNSDNNYYKQLSTIRKEIKQNLRKHLCLEHEEIFLLNNSTHCLLNVIYGLNRHSVSISIEEGCYKLYDNITTSYFPYSIPLLTHIDPQTGVVCSLKNADFVLDAAQSIGTIWHHKAAISSKIVFFPLHKHLAIQAGIGVLCIQNKDHYPEISNIAKISESGTVDLRSYNDALNRFIDDPKLFNIAYFDLTNKEANELEKLGFKCITPLQSKTPFIILQSNFDLDKSPCNKKSVITMKKIGSMIYRFSCYKSGTINSASVNCNFKLIKYIKELL
;
A
#
# COMPACT_ATOMS: atom_id res chain seq x y z
N MET A 1 21.04 16.71 -33.02
CA MET A 1 19.59 16.98 -33.05
C MET A 1 19.13 17.08 -31.61
N ASN A 2 18.91 18.29 -31.13
CA ASN A 2 18.48 18.56 -29.76
C ASN A 2 16.99 18.21 -29.66
N TYR A 3 16.66 17.18 -28.88
CA TYR A 3 15.27 16.91 -28.50
C TYR A 3 14.86 17.95 -27.46
N LEU A 4 14.31 19.06 -27.95
CA LEU A 4 13.54 19.99 -27.12
C LEU A 4 12.35 19.24 -26.52
N ASP A 5 12.11 19.50 -25.25
CA ASP A 5 10.93 19.06 -24.53
C ASP A 5 9.72 19.85 -25.03
N ASP A 6 9.05 19.32 -26.06
CA ASP A 6 7.88 19.94 -26.71
C ASP A 6 6.66 20.13 -25.78
N SER A 7 6.74 19.74 -24.50
CA SER A 7 5.61 19.86 -23.55
C SER A 7 5.67 21.10 -22.65
N SER A 8 6.83 21.78 -22.58
CA SER A 8 7.04 22.91 -21.67
C SER A 8 6.94 24.25 -22.40
N ILE A 9 5.74 24.86 -22.43
CA ILE A 9 5.48 26.16 -23.11
C ILE A 9 6.12 27.35 -22.36
N ASN A 10 6.33 27.24 -21.04
CA ASN A 10 6.80 28.35 -20.22
C ASN A 10 8.29 28.19 -19.85
N SER A 11 9.14 29.03 -20.44
CA SER A 11 10.58 29.10 -20.19
C SER A 11 10.98 29.52 -18.76
N LYS A 12 10.02 29.92 -17.91
CA LYS A 12 10.26 30.12 -16.47
C LYS A 12 10.20 28.81 -15.67
N ILE A 13 9.61 27.73 -16.23
CA ILE A 13 9.54 26.42 -15.57
C ILE A 13 10.90 25.71 -15.63
N SER A 14 11.78 26.07 -16.57
CA SER A 14 13.18 25.61 -16.57
C SER A 14 13.96 26.06 -15.35
N GLU A 15 13.51 27.06 -14.56
CA GLU A 15 14.15 27.45 -13.30
C GLU A 15 13.87 26.47 -12.13
N PHE A 16 12.98 25.48 -12.31
CA PHE A 16 12.90 24.33 -11.40
C PHE A 16 14.08 23.34 -11.59
N SER A 17 15.00 23.62 -12.52
CA SER A 17 16.24 22.87 -12.68
C SER A 17 17.10 23.03 -11.42
N PHE A 18 17.30 21.92 -10.72
CA PHE A 18 18.29 21.81 -9.66
C PHE A 18 19.67 22.22 -10.18
N GLN A 19 20.43 22.91 -9.33
CA GLN A 19 21.83 23.27 -9.56
C GLN A 19 22.67 22.01 -9.77
N ASN A 20 22.80 21.56 -11.02
CA ASN A 20 23.95 20.82 -11.51
C ASN A 20 23.98 20.90 -13.04
N ASN A 21 25.11 21.40 -13.53
CA ASN A 21 25.43 21.60 -14.94
C ASN A 21 25.30 20.32 -15.78
N SER A 22 25.04 20.53 -17.07
CA SER A 22 25.03 19.62 -18.23
C SER A 22 23.71 18.89 -18.53
N ASP A 23 23.10 19.23 -19.67
CA ASP A 23 22.25 18.41 -20.57
C ASP A 23 21.24 17.41 -19.97
N ASN A 24 20.70 17.68 -18.78
CA ASN A 24 19.75 16.79 -18.11
C ASN A 24 18.30 17.18 -18.40
N ASN A 25 17.76 16.64 -19.49
CA ASN A 25 16.32 16.64 -19.76
C ASN A 25 15.59 16.00 -18.56
N TYR A 26 14.68 16.76 -17.91
CA TYR A 26 13.89 16.33 -16.76
C TYR A 26 13.26 14.94 -16.96
N TYR A 27 12.66 14.69 -18.13
CA TYR A 27 12.00 13.42 -18.44
C TYR A 27 13.00 12.26 -18.55
N LYS A 28 14.21 12.52 -19.04
CA LYS A 28 15.29 11.53 -19.07
C LYS A 28 15.72 11.15 -17.65
N GLN A 29 15.93 12.14 -16.78
CA GLN A 29 16.28 11.90 -15.38
C GLN A 29 15.19 11.14 -14.64
N LEU A 30 13.93 11.60 -14.77
CA LEU A 30 12.78 10.95 -14.16
C LEU A 30 12.59 9.51 -14.66
N SER A 31 12.79 9.26 -15.96
CA SER A 31 12.75 7.92 -16.53
C SER A 31 13.81 7.00 -15.90
N THR A 32 15.03 7.49 -15.68
CA THR A 32 16.09 6.73 -15.01
C THR A 32 15.71 6.41 -13.56
N ILE A 33 15.24 7.40 -12.78
CA ILE A 33 14.84 7.20 -11.39
C ILE A 33 13.68 6.20 -11.28
N ARG A 34 12.66 6.32 -12.14
CA ARG A 34 11.54 5.35 -12.19
C ARG A 34 12.03 3.93 -12.45
N LYS A 35 12.96 3.76 -13.40
CA LYS A 35 13.56 2.45 -13.71
C LYS A 35 14.28 1.88 -12.50
N GLU A 36 15.07 2.69 -11.79
CA GLU A 36 15.80 2.25 -10.61
C GLU A 36 14.88 1.91 -9.44
N ILE A 37 13.84 2.70 -9.18
CA ILE A 37 12.83 2.37 -8.16
C ILE A 37 12.17 1.02 -8.48
N LYS A 38 11.76 0.79 -9.74
CA LYS A 38 11.15 -0.49 -10.16
C LYS A 38 12.10 -1.66 -9.99
N GLN A 39 13.38 -1.50 -10.32
CA GLN A 39 14.41 -2.53 -10.12
C GLN A 39 14.60 -2.84 -8.63
N ASN A 40 14.65 -1.82 -7.77
CA ASN A 40 14.74 -2.01 -6.33
C ASN A 40 13.48 -2.67 -5.75
N LEU A 41 12.28 -2.29 -6.21
CA LEU A 41 11.03 -2.98 -5.84
C LEU A 41 11.10 -4.47 -6.17
N ARG A 42 11.49 -4.83 -7.40
CA ARG A 42 11.65 -6.24 -7.81
C ARG A 42 12.63 -6.98 -6.92
N LYS A 43 13.81 -6.39 -6.70
CA LYS A 43 14.89 -6.99 -5.92
C LYS A 43 14.50 -7.21 -4.46
N HIS A 44 13.97 -6.19 -3.80
CA HIS A 44 13.72 -6.23 -2.36
C HIS A 44 12.40 -6.89 -1.99
N LEU A 45 11.40 -6.82 -2.88
CA LEU A 45 10.07 -7.39 -2.66
C LEU A 45 9.83 -8.67 -3.47
N CYS A 46 10.86 -9.22 -4.12
CA CYS A 46 10.77 -10.46 -4.92
C CYS A 46 9.53 -10.52 -5.82
N LEU A 47 9.20 -9.40 -6.50
CA LEU A 47 7.99 -9.31 -7.33
C LEU A 47 8.23 -9.98 -8.69
N GLU A 48 7.45 -11.01 -8.98
CA GLU A 48 7.52 -11.79 -10.22
C GLU A 48 6.67 -11.21 -11.36
N HIS A 49 5.81 -10.22 -11.07
CA HIS A 49 4.98 -9.54 -12.07
C HIS A 49 5.83 -9.00 -13.23
N GLU A 50 5.36 -9.16 -14.47
CA GLU A 50 6.09 -8.74 -15.67
C GLU A 50 6.21 -7.23 -15.78
N GLU A 51 5.19 -6.50 -15.33
CA GLU A 51 5.15 -5.05 -15.39
C GLU A 51 4.89 -4.44 -14.01
N ILE A 52 5.57 -3.33 -13.74
CA ILE A 52 5.45 -2.54 -12.52
C ILE A 52 5.36 -1.08 -12.94
N PHE A 53 4.33 -0.38 -12.47
CA PHE A 53 4.09 1.03 -12.73
C PHE A 53 4.06 1.82 -11.41
N LEU A 54 4.60 3.04 -11.46
CA LEU A 54 4.62 3.99 -10.35
C LEU A 54 3.57 5.07 -10.61
N LEU A 55 2.48 5.01 -9.84
CA LEU A 55 1.33 5.92 -9.92
C LEU A 55 1.25 6.74 -8.62
N ASN A 56 0.24 7.61 -8.49
CA ASN A 56 0.18 8.56 -7.36
C ASN A 56 -0.23 7.92 -6.02
N ASN A 57 -1.03 6.85 -6.05
CA ASN A 57 -1.50 6.11 -4.87
C ASN A 57 -2.30 4.87 -5.32
N SER A 58 -2.73 4.04 -4.35
CA SER A 58 -3.58 2.86 -4.59
C SER A 58 -4.87 3.17 -5.36
N THR A 59 -5.54 4.28 -5.07
CA THR A 59 -6.77 4.67 -5.79
C THR A 59 -6.47 4.97 -7.26
N HIS A 60 -5.38 5.68 -7.55
CA HIS A 60 -4.96 5.94 -8.93
C HIS A 60 -4.63 4.62 -9.65
N CYS A 61 -3.99 3.65 -8.98
CA CYS A 61 -3.80 2.31 -9.53
C CYS A 61 -5.14 1.64 -9.90
N LEU A 62 -6.10 1.64 -8.96
CA LEU A 62 -7.41 1.03 -9.18
C LEU A 62 -8.16 1.67 -10.36
N LEU A 63 -8.12 3.00 -10.49
CA LEU A 63 -8.76 3.70 -11.62
C LEU A 63 -8.15 3.32 -12.97
N ASN A 64 -6.83 3.11 -13.03
CA ASN A 64 -6.16 2.62 -14.24
C ASN A 64 -6.59 1.19 -14.58
N VAL A 65 -6.72 0.33 -13.57
CA VAL A 65 -7.23 -1.04 -13.73
C VAL A 65 -8.67 -1.03 -14.26
N ILE A 66 -9.57 -0.28 -13.65
CA ILE A 66 -10.97 -0.17 -14.07
C ILE A 66 -11.05 0.31 -15.51
N TYR A 67 -10.33 1.37 -15.85
CA TYR A 67 -10.35 1.90 -17.21
C TYR A 67 -9.82 0.87 -18.21
N GLY A 68 -8.69 0.21 -17.92
CA GLY A 68 -8.10 -0.80 -18.79
C GLY A 68 -9.00 -2.03 -18.99
N LEU A 69 -9.67 -2.51 -17.93
CA LEU A 69 -10.64 -3.60 -18.02
C LEU A 69 -11.86 -3.20 -18.86
N ASN A 70 -12.40 -2.00 -18.65
CA ASN A 70 -13.55 -1.52 -19.41
C ASN A 70 -13.28 -1.43 -20.92
N ARG A 71 -12.03 -1.17 -21.32
CA ARG A 71 -11.61 -1.18 -22.74
C ARG A 71 -11.71 -2.57 -23.37
N HIS A 72 -11.73 -3.63 -22.55
CA HIS A 72 -11.95 -5.01 -22.94
C HIS A 72 -13.36 -5.52 -22.68
N SER A 73 -14.31 -4.63 -22.39
CA SER A 73 -15.66 -5.04 -21.96
C SER A 73 -15.62 -6.00 -20.76
N VAL A 74 -14.71 -5.74 -19.82
CA VAL A 74 -14.64 -6.43 -18.52
C VAL A 74 -14.93 -5.40 -17.44
N SER A 75 -15.84 -5.72 -16.51
CA SER A 75 -16.12 -4.89 -15.35
C SER A 75 -15.30 -5.35 -14.15
N ILE A 76 -15.17 -4.47 -13.15
CA ILE A 76 -14.74 -4.86 -11.82
C ILE A 76 -15.97 -4.98 -10.90
N SER A 77 -16.05 -6.04 -10.12
CA SER A 77 -17.06 -6.20 -9.05
C SER A 77 -16.43 -5.85 -7.72
N ILE A 78 -16.96 -4.82 -7.05
CA ILE A 78 -16.52 -4.41 -5.72
C ILE A 78 -17.31 -5.25 -4.71
N GLU A 79 -16.65 -6.25 -4.12
CA GLU A 79 -17.29 -7.18 -3.19
C GLU A 79 -17.30 -6.64 -1.75
N GLU A 80 -18.14 -7.25 -0.91
CA GLU A 80 -18.17 -6.97 0.53
C GLU A 80 -16.78 -7.18 1.16
N GLY A 81 -16.38 -6.29 2.06
CA GLY A 81 -15.06 -6.31 2.70
C GLY A 81 -13.97 -5.58 1.90
N CYS A 82 -14.32 -4.98 0.75
CA CYS A 82 -13.45 -4.00 0.11
C CYS A 82 -13.30 -2.72 0.95
N TYR A 83 -12.23 -1.97 0.67
CA TYR A 83 -12.06 -0.66 1.29
C TYR A 83 -13.25 0.26 0.97
N LYS A 84 -14.01 0.63 2.00
CA LYS A 84 -15.28 1.38 1.92
C LYS A 84 -15.29 2.61 1.01
N LEU A 85 -14.16 3.28 0.81
CA LEU A 85 -14.11 4.42 -0.12
C LEU A 85 -14.37 4.00 -1.58
N TYR A 86 -14.15 2.74 -1.93
CA TYR A 86 -14.39 2.19 -3.25
C TYR A 86 -15.88 2.01 -3.56
N ASP A 87 -16.77 2.00 -2.56
CA ASP A 87 -18.23 1.95 -2.77
C ASP A 87 -18.74 3.12 -3.63
N ASN A 88 -17.99 4.23 -3.69
CA ASN A 88 -18.32 5.40 -4.50
C ASN A 88 -17.77 5.32 -5.94
N ILE A 89 -17.06 4.26 -6.29
CA ILE A 89 -16.51 4.09 -7.64
C ILE A 89 -17.57 3.45 -8.52
N THR A 90 -18.01 4.18 -9.53
CA THR A 90 -18.92 3.67 -10.56
C THR A 90 -18.16 2.82 -11.56
N THR A 91 -18.64 1.61 -11.84
CA THR A 91 -18.08 0.71 -12.84
C THR A 91 -19.09 0.52 -13.97
N SER A 92 -18.60 0.37 -15.21
CA SER A 92 -19.46 0.02 -16.33
C SER A 92 -19.93 -1.42 -16.16
N TYR A 93 -21.18 -1.70 -16.55
CA TYR A 93 -21.68 -3.07 -16.56
C TYR A 93 -21.21 -3.79 -17.82
N PHE A 94 -20.58 -4.95 -17.64
CA PHE A 94 -20.23 -5.87 -18.72
C PHE A 94 -20.56 -7.32 -18.32
N PRO A 95 -20.77 -8.24 -19.29
CA PRO A 95 -21.12 -9.63 -18.98
C PRO A 95 -20.06 -10.39 -18.20
N TYR A 96 -18.78 -10.02 -18.39
CA TYR A 96 -17.66 -10.58 -17.66
C TYR A 96 -17.19 -9.58 -16.61
N SER A 97 -17.08 -10.05 -15.37
CA SER A 97 -16.63 -9.25 -14.23
C SER A 97 -15.55 -9.99 -13.46
N ILE A 98 -14.51 -9.28 -13.05
CA ILE A 98 -13.51 -9.81 -12.12
C ILE A 98 -13.62 -9.09 -10.77
N PRO A 99 -13.50 -9.82 -9.65
CA PRO A 99 -13.63 -9.20 -8.33
C PRO A 99 -12.43 -8.35 -7.97
N LEU A 100 -12.71 -7.22 -7.31
CA LEU A 100 -11.74 -6.49 -6.49
C LEU A 100 -11.75 -7.10 -5.10
N LEU A 101 -10.57 -7.45 -4.59
CA LEU A 101 -10.39 -7.92 -3.23
C LEU A 101 -9.49 -6.95 -2.47
N THR A 102 -9.83 -6.66 -1.21
CA THR A 102 -8.91 -6.02 -0.26
C THR A 102 -8.31 -7.09 0.64
N HIS A 103 -6.98 -7.29 0.58
CA HIS A 103 -6.38 -8.43 1.28
C HIS A 103 -6.51 -8.33 2.79
N ILE A 104 -6.30 -7.14 3.37
CA ILE A 104 -6.53 -6.88 4.79
C ILE A 104 -7.34 -5.60 4.90
N ASP A 105 -8.57 -5.71 5.39
CA ASP A 105 -9.46 -4.57 5.55
C ASP A 105 -8.89 -3.60 6.60
N PRO A 106 -8.63 -2.32 6.27
CA PRO A 106 -8.09 -1.34 7.21
C PRO A 106 -9.05 -0.94 8.35
N GLN A 107 -10.34 -1.24 8.27
CA GLN A 107 -11.36 -0.91 9.26
C GLN A 107 -11.65 -2.04 10.24
N THR A 108 -11.45 -3.29 9.82
CA THR A 108 -11.75 -4.47 10.64
C THR A 108 -10.51 -5.31 10.93
N GLY A 109 -9.51 -5.33 10.04
CA GLY A 109 -8.38 -6.26 10.10
C GLY A 109 -8.75 -7.66 9.63
N VAL A 110 -9.91 -7.86 9.00
CA VAL A 110 -10.27 -9.12 8.34
C VAL A 110 -9.29 -9.38 7.19
N VAL A 111 -8.75 -10.59 7.14
CA VAL A 111 -7.85 -11.05 6.06
C VAL A 111 -8.64 -11.85 5.04
N CYS A 112 -8.70 -11.35 3.81
CA CYS A 112 -9.42 -11.98 2.70
C CYS A 112 -8.74 -13.30 2.28
N SER A 113 -9.54 -14.28 1.89
CA SER A 113 -9.06 -15.57 1.37
C SER A 113 -8.72 -15.46 -0.12
N LEU A 114 -7.45 -15.64 -0.48
CA LEU A 114 -6.97 -15.57 -1.86
C LEU A 114 -6.95 -16.97 -2.50
N LYS A 115 -8.12 -17.55 -2.76
CA LYS A 115 -8.24 -18.83 -3.50
C LYS A 115 -8.13 -18.58 -5.02
N ASN A 116 -7.82 -19.63 -5.80
CA ASN A 116 -7.42 -19.64 -7.23
C ASN A 116 -8.41 -19.03 -8.28
N ALA A 117 -9.10 -17.94 -7.95
CA ALA A 117 -9.88 -17.14 -8.90
C ALA A 117 -8.99 -16.09 -9.59
N ASP A 118 -9.46 -15.54 -10.72
CA ASP A 118 -8.88 -14.32 -11.30
C ASP A 118 -9.45 -13.11 -10.55
N PHE A 119 -8.60 -12.21 -10.06
CA PHE A 119 -9.02 -11.05 -9.28
C PHE A 119 -7.98 -9.92 -9.32
N VAL A 120 -8.46 -8.72 -9.00
CA VAL A 120 -7.63 -7.55 -8.73
C VAL A 120 -7.44 -7.43 -7.22
N LEU A 121 -6.20 -7.26 -6.75
CA LEU A 121 -5.89 -7.20 -5.33
C LEU A 121 -5.45 -5.79 -4.87
N ASP A 122 -6.23 -5.19 -3.98
CA ASP A 122 -5.74 -4.13 -3.10
C ASP A 122 -4.93 -4.76 -1.97
N ALA A 123 -3.61 -4.65 -2.08
CA ALA A 123 -2.65 -5.20 -1.14
C ALA A 123 -2.03 -4.13 -0.23
N ALA A 124 -2.69 -2.99 -0.06
CA ALA A 124 -2.12 -1.83 0.62
C ALA A 124 -1.73 -2.07 2.08
N GLN A 125 -2.38 -3.03 2.75
CA GLN A 125 -2.10 -3.40 4.14
C GLN A 125 -1.31 -4.70 4.26
N SER A 126 -1.01 -5.40 3.16
CA SER A 126 -0.35 -6.70 3.18
C SER A 126 1.06 -6.70 2.58
N ILE A 127 1.31 -5.94 1.51
CA ILE A 127 2.66 -5.84 0.93
C ILE A 127 3.59 -5.13 1.93
N GLY A 128 4.80 -5.66 2.09
CA GLY A 128 5.73 -5.19 3.12
C GLY A 128 5.40 -5.67 4.52
N THR A 129 4.57 -6.71 4.68
CA THR A 129 4.28 -7.33 5.98
C THR A 129 4.51 -8.84 5.91
N ILE A 130 4.18 -9.57 6.99
CA ILE A 130 4.20 -11.03 7.00
C ILE A 130 3.25 -11.68 5.97
N TRP A 131 2.26 -10.93 5.47
CA TRP A 131 1.35 -11.36 4.41
C TRP A 131 1.86 -11.08 2.99
N HIS A 132 3.06 -10.52 2.85
CA HIS A 132 3.61 -10.06 1.58
C HIS A 132 3.63 -11.14 0.50
N HIS A 133 4.25 -12.31 0.76
CA HIS A 133 4.37 -13.37 -0.25
C HIS A 133 3.02 -13.85 -0.75
N LYS A 134 2.07 -14.07 0.17
CA LYS A 134 0.72 -14.48 -0.21
C LYS A 134 0.05 -13.44 -1.11
N ALA A 135 0.18 -12.15 -0.81
CA ALA A 135 -0.36 -11.10 -1.65
C ALA A 135 0.32 -11.02 -3.03
N ALA A 136 1.65 -11.07 -3.05
CA ALA A 136 2.45 -10.91 -4.26
C ALA A 136 2.24 -12.07 -5.25
N ILE A 137 2.14 -13.31 -4.77
CA ILE A 137 2.09 -14.49 -5.65
C ILE A 137 0.65 -14.83 -6.08
N SER A 138 -0.35 -14.53 -5.27
CA SER A 138 -1.72 -15.00 -5.53
C SER A 138 -2.49 -14.20 -6.59
N SER A 139 -1.99 -13.06 -7.06
CA SER A 139 -2.77 -12.14 -7.90
C SER A 139 -2.03 -11.72 -9.17
N LYS A 140 -2.73 -11.78 -10.29
CA LYS A 140 -2.22 -11.28 -11.57
C LYS A 140 -2.15 -9.77 -11.61
N ILE A 141 -3.11 -9.08 -10.98
CA ILE A 141 -3.14 -7.63 -10.88
C ILE A 141 -3.15 -7.27 -9.40
N VAL A 142 -2.12 -6.55 -8.94
CA VAL A 142 -2.01 -6.10 -7.55
C VAL A 142 -1.56 -4.67 -7.46
N PHE A 143 -2.11 -3.93 -6.51
CA PHE A 143 -1.64 -2.58 -6.23
C PHE A 143 -1.45 -2.32 -4.73
N PHE A 144 -0.49 -1.46 -4.42
CA PHE A 144 -0.14 -1.11 -3.05
C PHE A 144 0.61 0.23 -3.00
N PRO A 145 0.57 0.98 -1.89
CA PRO A 145 1.30 2.22 -1.74
C PRO A 145 2.68 2.01 -1.10
N LEU A 146 3.60 2.92 -1.35
CA LEU A 146 4.96 2.88 -0.80
C LEU A 146 5.07 3.42 0.65
N HIS A 147 4.10 4.20 1.14
CA HIS A 147 4.20 4.90 2.43
C HIS A 147 3.58 4.18 3.64
N LYS A 148 2.97 3.01 3.44
CA LYS A 148 2.37 2.26 4.55
C LYS A 148 3.42 1.38 5.21
N HIS A 149 3.38 0.07 4.97
CA HIS A 149 4.28 -0.88 5.64
C HIS A 149 5.70 -0.90 5.07
N LEU A 150 5.88 -0.39 3.85
CA LEU A 150 7.21 -0.24 3.25
C LEU A 150 7.96 0.98 3.82
N ALA A 151 7.24 1.96 4.37
CA ALA A 151 7.80 3.21 4.92
C ALA A 151 8.78 3.91 3.97
N ILE A 152 8.44 3.96 2.67
CA ILE A 152 9.31 4.51 1.64
C ILE A 152 8.97 5.97 1.34
N GLN A 153 7.85 6.22 0.64
CA GLN A 153 7.48 7.57 0.22
C GLN A 153 5.97 7.72 0.02
N ALA A 154 5.41 8.82 0.52
CA ALA A 154 4.01 9.19 0.30
C ALA A 154 3.80 9.75 -1.11
N GLY A 155 2.59 9.58 -1.66
CA GLY A 155 2.29 10.02 -3.01
C GLY A 155 2.81 9.11 -4.12
N ILE A 156 3.29 7.90 -3.78
CA ILE A 156 3.64 6.87 -4.76
C ILE A 156 2.87 5.57 -4.45
N GLY A 157 2.08 5.14 -5.43
CA GLY A 157 1.44 3.83 -5.55
C GLY A 157 2.16 2.96 -6.58
N VAL A 158 2.08 1.65 -6.38
CA VAL A 158 2.62 0.66 -7.29
C VAL A 158 1.46 -0.15 -7.84
N LEU A 159 1.45 -0.35 -9.16
CA LEU A 159 0.58 -1.30 -9.85
C LEU A 159 1.48 -2.36 -10.48
N CYS A 160 1.26 -3.62 -10.13
CA CYS A 160 1.96 -4.75 -10.72
C CYS A 160 0.98 -5.60 -11.54
N ILE A 161 1.44 -6.03 -12.71
CA ILE A 161 0.64 -6.83 -13.66
C ILE A 161 1.48 -8.04 -14.08
N GLN A 162 0.92 -9.23 -13.85
CA GLN A 162 1.40 -10.51 -14.34
C GLN A 162 0.63 -10.85 -15.61
N ASN A 163 1.29 -11.46 -16.58
CA ASN A 163 0.72 -11.82 -17.87
C ASN A 163 0.15 -10.59 -18.59
N LYS A 164 1.05 -9.68 -18.99
CA LYS A 164 0.69 -8.45 -19.70
C LYS A 164 -0.09 -8.72 -21.00
N ASP A 165 0.10 -9.90 -21.60
CA ASP A 165 -0.57 -10.28 -22.84
C ASP A 165 -2.05 -10.59 -22.61
N HIS A 166 -2.44 -10.95 -21.38
CA HIS A 166 -3.84 -11.11 -20.98
C HIS A 166 -4.52 -9.77 -20.62
N TYR A 167 -3.74 -8.78 -20.16
CA TYR A 167 -4.25 -7.47 -19.75
C TYR A 167 -3.54 -6.27 -20.43
N PRO A 168 -3.40 -6.23 -21.77
CA PRO A 168 -2.54 -5.24 -22.43
C PRO A 168 -3.01 -3.79 -22.21
N GLU A 169 -4.31 -3.58 -22.07
CA GLU A 169 -4.95 -2.28 -22.00
C GLU A 169 -4.74 -1.64 -20.64
N ILE A 170 -4.66 -2.45 -19.58
CA ILE A 170 -4.29 -1.97 -18.25
C ILE A 170 -2.85 -1.45 -18.30
N SER A 171 -1.93 -2.22 -18.89
CA SER A 171 -0.53 -1.84 -19.04
C SER A 171 -0.34 -0.58 -19.88
N ASN A 172 -1.04 -0.49 -21.01
CA ASN A 172 -0.99 0.69 -21.89
C ASN A 172 -1.43 1.96 -21.17
N ILE A 173 -2.53 1.88 -20.41
CA ILE A 173 -3.09 3.03 -19.69
C ILE A 173 -2.21 3.39 -18.48
N ALA A 174 -1.70 2.40 -17.75
CA ALA A 174 -0.75 2.63 -16.66
C ALA A 174 0.54 3.28 -17.15
N LYS A 175 1.04 2.93 -18.33
CA LYS A 175 2.20 3.56 -18.96
C LYS A 175 1.95 5.02 -19.31
N ILE A 176 0.76 5.36 -19.83
CA ILE A 176 0.36 6.74 -20.09
C ILE A 176 0.29 7.51 -18.78
N SER A 177 -0.40 6.98 -17.76
CA SER A 177 -0.54 7.62 -16.46
C SER A 177 0.79 7.82 -15.73
N GLU A 178 1.71 6.88 -15.83
CA GLU A 178 3.07 7.01 -15.29
C GLU A 178 3.89 8.05 -16.05
N SER A 179 3.66 8.29 -17.35
CA SER A 179 4.47 9.20 -18.15
C SER A 179 4.37 10.68 -17.73
N GLY A 180 3.33 11.05 -16.99
CA GLY A 180 3.09 12.42 -16.53
C GLY A 180 4.19 12.98 -15.64
N THR A 181 4.25 14.31 -15.58
CA THR A 181 5.12 15.10 -14.69
C THR A 181 4.80 14.84 -13.22
N VAL A 182 5.83 14.74 -12.39
CA VAL A 182 5.76 14.50 -10.94
C VAL A 182 6.80 15.32 -10.18
N ASP A 183 6.68 15.41 -8.86
CA ASP A 183 7.74 16.00 -8.04
C ASP A 183 8.98 15.10 -8.03
N LEU A 184 10.05 15.57 -8.69
CA LEU A 184 11.30 14.84 -8.82
C LEU A 184 11.96 14.58 -7.45
N ARG A 185 11.77 15.49 -6.49
CA ARG A 185 12.29 15.31 -5.12
C ARG A 185 11.68 14.09 -4.47
N SER A 186 10.35 13.96 -4.50
CA SER A 186 9.65 12.79 -3.96
C SER A 186 10.16 11.48 -4.56
N TYR A 187 10.47 11.43 -5.86
CA TYR A 187 11.04 10.24 -6.50
C TYR A 187 12.49 9.97 -6.09
N ASN A 188 13.32 11.01 -5.95
CA ASN A 188 14.67 10.86 -5.41
C ASN A 188 14.65 10.39 -3.94
N ASP A 189 13.76 10.93 -3.11
CA ASP A 189 13.60 10.50 -1.72
C ASP A 189 13.21 9.03 -1.65
N ALA A 190 12.28 8.60 -2.51
CA ALA A 190 11.91 7.19 -2.62
C ALA A 190 13.11 6.30 -3.02
N LEU A 191 13.91 6.73 -3.99
CA LEU A 191 15.10 6.01 -4.45
C LEU A 191 16.18 5.93 -3.35
N ASN A 192 16.51 7.07 -2.73
CA ASN A 192 17.48 7.15 -1.63
C ASN A 192 17.07 6.23 -0.48
N ARG A 193 15.77 6.17 -0.18
CA ARG A 193 15.25 5.29 0.86
C ARG A 193 15.48 3.80 0.60
N PHE A 194 15.56 3.35 -0.66
CA PHE A 194 15.98 1.97 -0.98
C PHE A 194 17.48 1.75 -0.77
N ILE A 195 18.29 2.77 -1.03
CA ILE A 195 19.76 2.72 -0.95
C ILE A 195 20.20 2.77 0.51
N ASP A 196 19.63 3.67 1.31
CA ASP A 196 20.10 3.98 2.66
C ASP A 196 19.66 2.97 3.71
N ASP A 197 18.47 2.37 3.57
CA ASP A 197 17.95 1.39 4.53
C ASP A 197 17.11 0.28 3.85
N PRO A 198 17.71 -0.84 3.44
CA PRO A 198 16.99 -1.89 2.73
C PRO A 198 15.99 -2.69 3.58
N LYS A 199 15.70 -2.28 4.83
CA LYS A 199 14.73 -2.92 5.74
C LYS A 199 13.30 -2.44 5.48
N LEU A 200 12.76 -2.85 4.34
CA LEU A 200 11.46 -2.39 3.83
C LEU A 200 10.25 -3.17 4.38
N PHE A 201 10.45 -4.13 5.28
CA PHE A 201 9.35 -4.96 5.78
C PHE A 201 8.97 -4.56 7.19
N ASN A 202 7.67 -4.39 7.43
CA ASN A 202 7.11 -4.41 8.76
C ASN A 202 6.99 -5.86 9.25
N ILE A 203 7.95 -6.27 10.09
CA ILE A 203 7.96 -7.61 10.68
C ILE A 203 7.11 -7.72 11.95
N ALA A 204 6.52 -6.62 12.42
CA ALA A 204 5.65 -6.60 13.59
C ALA A 204 4.21 -6.99 13.22
N TYR A 205 3.58 -7.82 14.06
CA TYR A 205 2.18 -8.23 13.89
C TYR A 205 1.49 -8.47 15.24
N PHE A 206 0.16 -8.52 15.21
CA PHE A 206 -0.72 -8.95 16.29
C PHE A 206 -1.38 -10.27 15.93
N ASP A 207 -1.47 -11.17 16.90
CA ASP A 207 -2.00 -12.53 16.75
C ASP A 207 -2.73 -12.89 18.04
N LEU A 208 -3.75 -12.11 18.39
CA LEU A 208 -4.43 -12.26 19.67
C LEU A 208 -5.07 -13.63 19.80
N THR A 209 -4.83 -14.25 20.94
CA THR A 209 -5.52 -15.43 21.43
C THR A 209 -6.78 -15.03 22.20
N ASN A 210 -7.67 -16.00 22.45
CA ASN A 210 -8.84 -15.79 23.31
C ASN A 210 -8.46 -15.25 24.70
N LYS A 211 -7.34 -15.71 25.27
CA LYS A 211 -6.86 -15.25 26.58
C LYS A 211 -6.54 -13.75 26.59
N GLU A 212 -5.82 -13.29 25.58
CA GLU A 212 -5.41 -11.88 25.45
C GLU A 212 -6.60 -10.98 25.10
N ALA A 213 -7.52 -11.46 24.26
CA ALA A 213 -8.77 -10.75 23.97
C ALA A 213 -9.61 -10.55 25.23
N ASN A 214 -9.75 -11.58 26.07
CA ASN A 214 -10.45 -11.49 27.35
C ASN A 214 -9.76 -10.54 28.34
N GLU A 215 -8.43 -10.44 28.29
CA GLU A 215 -7.68 -9.46 29.10
C GLU A 215 -7.97 -8.02 28.65
N LEU A 216 -7.98 -7.78 27.34
CA LEU A 216 -8.37 -6.47 26.78
C LEU A 216 -9.82 -6.11 27.12
N GLU A 217 -10.73 -7.07 27.07
CA GLU A 217 -12.14 -6.83 27.39
C GLU A 217 -12.34 -6.44 28.86
N LYS A 218 -11.59 -7.05 29.78
CA LYS A 218 -11.55 -6.63 31.20
C LYS A 218 -11.01 -5.21 31.40
N LEU A 219 -10.15 -4.75 30.49
CA LEU A 219 -9.65 -3.37 30.46
C LEU A 219 -10.61 -2.42 29.72
N GLY A 220 -11.79 -2.86 29.30
CA GLY A 220 -12.78 -2.05 28.59
C GLY A 220 -12.54 -1.93 27.08
N PHE A 221 -11.84 -2.89 26.47
CA PHE A 221 -11.56 -2.93 25.03
C PHE A 221 -12.08 -4.22 24.39
N LYS A 222 -13.05 -4.11 23.48
CA LYS A 222 -13.54 -5.23 22.69
C LYS A 222 -12.76 -5.35 21.38
N CYS A 223 -12.25 -6.54 21.07
CA CYS A 223 -11.54 -6.80 19.82
C CYS A 223 -12.53 -6.92 18.64
N ILE A 224 -12.35 -6.07 17.63
CA ILE A 224 -13.10 -6.15 16.36
C ILE A 224 -12.35 -7.03 15.37
N THR A 225 -11.02 -6.93 15.34
CA THR A 225 -10.21 -7.75 14.45
C THR A 225 -10.35 -9.24 14.78
N PRO A 226 -10.50 -10.11 13.76
CA PRO A 226 -10.52 -11.54 14.00
C PRO A 226 -9.27 -12.00 14.74
N LEU A 227 -9.49 -12.84 15.75
CA LEU A 227 -8.40 -13.45 16.51
C LEU A 227 -7.54 -14.31 15.60
N GLN A 228 -6.29 -14.46 15.98
CA GLN A 228 -5.30 -15.25 15.24
C GLN A 228 -5.08 -14.83 13.76
N SER A 229 -5.39 -13.58 13.41
CA SER A 229 -5.32 -13.06 12.04
C SER A 229 -3.91 -12.63 11.59
N LYS A 230 -2.95 -12.55 12.51
CA LYS A 230 -1.56 -12.16 12.23
C LYS A 230 -1.44 -10.86 11.42
N THR A 231 -2.08 -9.77 11.87
CA THR A 231 -2.17 -8.51 11.13
C THR A 231 -1.20 -7.45 11.69
N PRO A 232 -0.71 -6.48 10.89
CA PRO A 232 0.21 -5.43 11.36
C PRO A 232 -0.47 -4.37 12.26
N PHE A 233 -1.79 -4.45 12.40
CA PHE A 233 -2.59 -3.60 13.25
C PHE A 233 -3.78 -4.39 13.78
N ILE A 234 -4.38 -3.89 14.85
CA ILE A 234 -5.61 -4.43 15.41
C ILE A 234 -6.62 -3.31 15.65
N ILE A 235 -7.89 -3.64 15.49
CA ILE A 235 -9.01 -2.75 15.69
C ILE A 235 -9.71 -3.11 16.99
N LEU A 236 -9.79 -2.16 17.91
CA LEU A 236 -10.47 -2.31 19.18
C LEU A 236 -11.57 -1.25 19.32
N GLN A 237 -12.71 -1.65 19.87
CA GLN A 237 -13.72 -0.75 20.39
C GLN A 237 -13.42 -0.47 21.86
N SER A 238 -13.31 0.78 22.25
CA SER A 238 -13.06 1.20 23.63
C SER A 238 -14.35 1.63 24.31
N ASN A 239 -14.44 1.42 25.63
CA ASN A 239 -15.47 2.05 26.47
C ASN A 239 -15.10 3.48 26.90
N PHE A 240 -13.92 3.95 26.52
CA PHE A 240 -13.38 5.26 26.89
C PHE A 240 -13.12 6.11 25.64
N ASP A 241 -13.27 7.42 25.79
CA ASP A 241 -12.80 8.36 24.77
C ASP A 241 -11.30 8.60 24.96
N LEU A 242 -10.49 8.08 24.04
CA LEU A 242 -9.03 8.14 24.09
C LEU A 242 -8.45 9.32 23.30
N ASP A 243 -9.29 10.25 22.82
CA ASP A 243 -8.83 11.37 21.99
C ASP A 243 -7.90 12.33 22.73
N LYS A 244 -8.01 12.36 24.06
CA LYS A 244 -7.18 13.16 24.95
C LYS A 244 -6.05 12.37 25.61
N SER A 245 -5.95 11.06 25.35
CA SER A 245 -4.92 10.24 25.98
C SER A 245 -3.53 10.62 25.48
N PRO A 246 -2.52 10.69 26.36
CA PRO A 246 -1.17 11.08 25.99
C PRO A 246 -0.57 10.08 25.00
N CYS A 247 -0.34 10.52 23.76
CA CYS A 247 0.28 9.67 22.75
C CYS A 247 1.79 9.56 23.01
N ASN A 248 2.24 8.39 23.50
CA ASN A 248 3.66 8.12 23.66
C ASN A 248 4.34 8.02 22.27
N LYS A 249 4.97 9.11 21.83
CA LYS A 249 5.69 9.20 20.54
C LYS A 249 6.87 8.21 20.40
N LYS A 250 7.32 7.59 21.50
CA LYS A 250 8.43 6.61 21.50
C LYS A 250 7.93 5.16 21.54
N SER A 251 6.63 4.92 21.56
CA SER A 251 6.07 3.56 21.56
C SER A 251 6.21 2.91 20.18
N VAL A 252 6.47 1.60 20.17
CA VAL A 252 6.38 0.75 18.96
C VAL A 252 4.94 0.65 18.45
N ILE A 253 3.98 0.97 19.32
CA ILE A 253 2.55 0.95 19.04
C ILE A 253 2.06 2.39 18.89
N THR A 254 1.36 2.62 17.79
CA THR A 254 0.65 3.87 17.52
C THR A 254 -0.84 3.62 17.54
N MET A 255 -1.62 4.62 17.93
CA MET A 255 -3.08 4.56 17.99
C MET A 255 -3.67 5.62 17.07
N LYS A 256 -4.71 5.26 16.33
CA LYS A 256 -5.49 6.18 15.50
C LYS A 256 -6.98 5.91 15.67
N LYS A 257 -7.77 6.93 15.97
CA LYS A 257 -9.24 6.85 15.92
C LYS A 257 -9.71 6.68 14.47
N ILE A 258 -10.58 5.71 14.25
CA ILE A 258 -11.16 5.40 12.93
C ILE A 258 -12.69 5.36 12.94
N GLY A 259 -13.32 5.50 14.09
CA GLY A 259 -14.77 5.58 14.26
C GLY A 259 -15.15 6.08 15.65
N SER A 260 -16.45 6.12 15.93
CA SER A 260 -16.94 6.45 17.28
C SER A 260 -16.49 5.36 18.26
N MET A 261 -15.60 5.72 19.19
CA MET A 261 -14.98 4.79 20.14
C MET A 261 -14.22 3.60 19.50
N ILE A 262 -13.86 3.69 18.22
CA ILE A 262 -13.11 2.64 17.51
C ILE A 262 -11.71 3.15 17.19
N TYR A 263 -10.71 2.40 17.63
CA TYR A 263 -9.30 2.75 17.54
C TYR A 263 -8.52 1.63 16.85
N ARG A 264 -7.66 2.02 15.90
CA ARG A 264 -6.66 1.16 15.30
C ARG A 264 -5.35 1.31 16.04
N PHE A 265 -4.84 0.21 16.57
CA PHE A 265 -3.52 0.11 17.14
C PHE A 265 -2.60 -0.55 16.11
N SER A 266 -1.53 0.14 15.71
CA SER A 266 -0.59 -0.34 14.69
C SER A 266 0.78 -0.53 15.30
N CYS A 267 1.44 -1.65 14.98
CA CYS A 267 2.83 -1.88 15.36
C CYS A 267 3.73 -1.83 14.13
N TYR A 268 4.90 -1.20 14.27
CA TYR A 268 5.91 -1.18 13.22
C TYR A 268 7.27 -1.60 13.74
N LYS A 269 7.90 -2.55 13.05
CA LYS A 269 9.32 -2.86 13.24
C LYS A 269 9.91 -3.13 11.86
N SER A 270 10.92 -2.34 11.47
CA SER A 270 11.64 -2.51 10.21
C SER A 270 12.45 -3.81 10.22
N GLY A 271 12.36 -4.56 9.13
CA GLY A 271 13.13 -5.75 8.86
C GLY A 271 13.24 -6.01 7.36
N THR A 272 13.81 -7.16 7.02
CA THR A 272 13.89 -7.68 5.64
C THR A 272 12.89 -8.81 5.44
N ILE A 273 12.73 -9.28 4.21
CA ILE A 273 11.88 -10.43 3.88
C ILE A 273 12.25 -11.71 4.66
N ASN A 274 13.53 -11.84 5.04
CA ASN A 274 14.07 -12.98 5.78
C ASN A 274 14.11 -12.75 7.30
N SER A 275 13.68 -11.58 7.78
CA SER A 275 13.72 -11.27 9.20
C SER A 275 12.62 -11.99 9.96
N ALA A 276 12.93 -12.51 11.16
CA ALA A 276 11.96 -13.17 12.01
C ALA A 276 10.83 -12.21 12.42
N SER A 277 9.58 -12.65 12.22
CA SER A 277 8.40 -11.88 12.60
C SER A 277 8.30 -11.69 14.13
N VAL A 278 7.72 -10.57 14.56
CA VAL A 278 7.61 -10.18 15.97
C VAL A 278 6.15 -10.00 16.37
N ASN A 279 5.65 -10.89 17.21
CA ASN A 279 4.34 -10.75 17.83
C ASN A 279 4.35 -9.61 18.87
N CYS A 280 3.40 -8.69 18.76
CA CYS A 280 3.28 -7.49 19.58
C CYS A 280 2.15 -7.53 20.61
N ASN A 281 1.47 -8.66 20.82
CA ASN A 281 0.33 -8.77 21.74
C ASN A 281 0.65 -8.27 23.15
N PHE A 282 1.76 -8.74 23.74
CA PHE A 282 2.17 -8.31 25.08
C PHE A 282 2.43 -6.80 25.16
N LYS A 283 3.03 -6.22 24.11
CA LYS A 283 3.28 -4.78 24.03
C LYS A 283 1.98 -4.00 23.93
N LEU A 284 0.97 -4.53 23.23
CA LEU A 284 -0.35 -3.90 23.13
C LEU A 284 -1.05 -3.85 24.47
N ILE A 285 -1.11 -4.97 25.18
CA ILE A 285 -1.74 -5.04 26.50
C ILE A 285 -1.05 -4.09 27.47
N LYS A 286 0.29 -4.08 27.48
CA LYS A 286 1.06 -3.14 28.29
C LYS A 286 0.76 -1.69 27.93
N TYR A 287 0.75 -1.36 26.63
CA TYR A 287 0.44 -0.02 26.14
C TYR A 287 -0.96 0.44 26.57
N ILE A 288 -1.97 -0.44 26.47
CA ILE A 288 -3.33 -0.12 26.90
C ILE A 288 -3.42 0.09 28.41
N LYS A 289 -2.72 -0.72 29.22
CA LYS A 289 -2.65 -0.49 30.68
C LYS A 289 -2.00 0.82 31.07
N GLU A 290 -1.09 1.34 30.25
CA GLU A 290 -0.44 2.65 30.46
C GLU A 290 -1.30 3.83 29.96
N LEU A 291 -2.32 3.58 29.13
CA LEU A 291 -3.26 4.60 28.64
C LEU A 291 -4.40 4.91 29.62
N LEU A 292 -4.72 3.95 30.50
CA LEU A 292 -5.76 4.02 31.53
C LEU A 292 -5.18 4.53 32.84
#